data_AF-A0A267EH22-F1
#
_entry.id   AF-A0A267EH22-F1
#
_cell.length_a   1.000
_cell.length_b   1.000
_cell.length_c   1.000
_cell.angle_alpha   90.00
_cell.angle_beta   90.00
_cell.angle_gamma   90.00
#
_symmetry.space_group_name_H-M   'P 1'
#
loop_
_entity.id
_entity.type
_entity.pdbx_description
1 polymer ?
#
loop_
_entity_poly.entity_id
_entity_poly.type
_entity_poly.pdbx_seq_one_letter_code
_entity_poly.pdbx_strand_id
1 'polypeptide(L)'
;MADPNAVLTDINKFNKDQMHHVEVTEKTHLPDKEQVESERKEVQLRQEIEQDHQLHHVKVEEKVQLPSPDDIAQERQEMQLRAEIEGQHSLKHVDPLVRNSLPDAEAIAEEKKALGKE
;
A
#
# COMPACT_ATOMS: atom_id res chain seq x y z
N MET A 1 68.95 26.69 0.94
CA MET A 1 68.66 26.68 2.39
C MET A 1 68.52 28.12 2.80
N ALA A 2 67.40 28.52 3.40
CA ALA A 2 67.18 29.91 3.79
C ALA A 2 68.18 30.31 4.89
N ASP A 3 68.84 31.45 4.73
CA ASP A 3 69.82 31.97 5.67
C ASP A 3 69.15 32.30 7.03
N PRO A 4 69.57 31.67 8.14
CA PRO A 4 68.93 31.86 9.44
C PRO A 4 69.05 33.31 9.95
N ASN A 5 70.06 34.04 9.50
CA ASN A 5 70.28 35.42 9.89
C ASN A 5 69.27 36.39 9.23
N ALA A 6 68.78 36.06 8.02
CA ALA A 6 67.78 36.87 7.33
C ALA A 6 66.43 36.83 8.08
N VAL A 7 66.02 35.65 8.53
CA VAL A 7 64.80 35.46 9.33
C VAL A 7 64.84 36.27 10.63
N LEU A 8 66.00 36.31 11.30
CA LEU A 8 66.18 37.08 12.52
C LEU A 8 66.05 38.60 12.30
N THR A 9 66.50 39.10 11.14
CA THR A 9 66.35 40.52 10.79
C THR A 9 64.92 40.89 10.41
N ASP A 10 64.18 39.99 9.77
CA ASP A 10 62.77 40.19 9.45
C ASP A 10 61.90 40.25 10.71
N ILE A 11 62.16 39.36 11.67
CA ILE A 11 61.46 39.35 12.97
C ILE A 11 61.73 40.64 13.76
N ASN A 12 62.95 41.19 13.73
CA ASN A 12 63.25 42.45 14.42
C ASN A 12 62.55 43.68 13.81
N LYS A 13 62.19 43.62 12.52
CA LYS A 13 61.42 44.67 11.84
C LYS A 13 59.91 44.48 11.99
N PHE A 14 59.47 43.37 12.56
CA PHE A 14 58.06 43.05 12.71
C PHE A 14 57.39 44.03 13.68
N ASN A 15 56.55 44.92 13.14
CA ASN A 15 55.80 45.89 13.92
C ASN A 15 54.48 45.27 14.38
N LYS A 16 54.44 44.89 15.66
CA LYS A 16 53.25 44.31 16.31
C LYS A 16 52.04 45.25 16.31
N ASP A 17 52.27 46.56 16.22
CA ASP A 17 51.21 47.59 16.16
C ASP A 17 50.44 47.58 14.83
N GLN A 18 51.01 46.95 13.78
CA GLN A 18 50.32 46.74 12.50
C GLN A 18 49.47 45.46 12.46
N MET A 19 49.45 44.67 13.54
CA MET A 19 48.56 43.53 13.63
C MET A 19 47.13 44.01 13.84
N HIS A 20 46.23 43.63 12.93
CA HIS A 20 44.80 43.81 13.14
C HIS A 20 44.36 43.08 14.41
N HIS A 21 43.70 43.79 15.31
CA HIS A 21 43.02 43.15 16.43
C HIS A 21 41.88 42.30 15.87
N VAL A 22 41.99 40.99 16.01
CA VAL A 22 40.93 40.05 15.67
C VAL A 22 40.23 39.70 16.98
N GLU A 23 39.03 40.24 17.19
CA GLU A 23 38.13 39.77 18.23
C GLU A 23 37.63 38.38 17.84
N VAL A 24 38.09 37.36 18.56
CA VAL A 24 37.60 36.00 18.39
C VAL A 24 36.23 35.94 19.06
N THR A 25 35.16 36.04 18.28
CA THR A 25 33.81 35.77 18.78
C THR A 25 33.68 34.27 19.01
N GLU A 26 33.87 33.82 20.25
CA GLU A 26 33.51 32.48 20.66
C GLU A 26 31.99 32.34 20.51
N LYS A 27 31.54 31.53 19.55
CA LYS A 27 30.13 31.27 19.33
C LYS A 27 29.59 30.39 20.46
N THR A 28 29.37 30.98 21.63
CA THR A 28 28.67 30.36 22.74
C THR A 28 27.16 30.40 22.45
N HIS A 29 26.72 29.79 21.35
CA HIS A 29 25.30 29.54 21.15
C HIS A 29 24.93 28.42 22.11
N LEU A 30 24.40 28.80 23.27
CA LEU A 30 23.72 27.83 24.11
C LEU A 30 22.57 27.24 23.29
N PRO A 31 22.33 25.92 23.38
CA PRO A 31 21.14 25.32 22.82
C PRO A 31 19.91 26.11 23.27
N ASP A 32 18.97 26.35 22.35
CA ASP A 32 17.71 26.97 22.73
C ASP A 32 16.95 26.05 23.70
N LYS A 33 16.06 26.61 24.52
CA LYS A 33 15.22 25.83 25.43
C LYS A 33 14.45 24.75 24.66
N GLU A 34 13.98 25.06 23.45
CA GLU A 34 13.27 24.10 22.60
C GLU A 34 14.18 22.92 22.18
N GLN A 35 15.46 23.18 21.92
CA GLN A 35 16.42 22.12 21.57
C GLN A 35 16.69 21.18 22.75
N VAL A 36 16.80 21.72 23.96
CA VAL A 36 16.99 20.92 25.17
C VAL A 36 15.74 20.10 25.49
N GLU A 37 14.55 20.68 25.33
CA GLU A 37 13.29 19.98 25.59
C GLU A 37 13.02 18.88 24.56
N SER A 38 13.34 19.11 23.29
CA SER A 38 13.22 18.07 22.25
C SER A 38 14.21 16.93 22.47
N GLU A 39 15.47 17.22 22.79
CA GLU A 39 16.45 16.19 23.12
C GLU A 39 16.02 15.35 24.34
N ARG A 40 15.50 16.00 25.40
CA ARG A 40 14.96 15.29 26.57
C ARG A 40 13.81 14.36 26.22
N LYS A 41 12.86 14.82 25.39
CA LYS A 41 11.72 14.00 24.94
C LYS A 41 12.19 12.80 24.12
N GLU A 42 13.15 13.00 23.23
CA GLU A 42 13.69 11.91 22.40
C GLU A 42 14.43 10.87 23.25
N VAL A 43 15.27 11.31 24.19
CA VAL A 43 15.96 10.41 25.12
C VAL A 43 14.97 9.61 25.96
N GLN A 44 13.92 10.26 26.48
CA GLN A 44 12.88 9.59 27.25
C GLN A 44 12.15 8.55 26.41
N LEU A 45 11.70 8.90 25.20
CA LEU A 45 11.00 7.97 24.31
C LEU A 45 11.86 6.75 23.94
N ARG A 46 13.16 6.98 23.69
CA ARG A 46 14.11 5.89 23.40
C ARG A 46 14.29 4.96 24.60
N GLN A 47 14.36 5.51 25.81
CA GLN A 47 14.43 4.71 27.03
C GLN A 47 13.15 3.92 27.27
N GLU A 48 11.98 4.52 27.02
CA GLU A 48 10.70 3.82 27.11
C GLU A 48 10.67 2.64 26.14
N ILE A 49 10.98 2.85 24.86
CA ILE A 49 10.98 1.79 23.83
C ILE A 49 12.01 0.69 24.11
N GLU A 50 13.17 1.02 24.68
CA GLU A 50 14.20 0.04 25.04
C GLU A 50 13.76 -0.87 26.20
N GLN A 51 12.81 -0.42 27.04
CA GLN A 51 12.24 -1.25 28.08
C GLN A 51 11.31 -2.32 27.48
N ASP A 52 11.38 -3.52 28.06
CA ASP A 52 10.48 -4.63 27.73
C ASP A 52 9.05 -4.23 28.09
N HIS A 53 8.23 -4.01 27.07
CA HIS A 53 6.81 -3.76 27.28
C HIS A 53 6.09 -5.09 27.38
N GLN A 54 5.42 -5.30 28.51
CA GLN A 54 4.50 -6.41 28.70
C GLN A 54 3.23 -6.15 27.86
N LEU A 55 3.33 -6.33 26.55
CA LEU A 55 2.18 -6.31 25.66
C LEU A 55 1.24 -7.46 26.05
N HIS A 56 -0.05 -7.17 26.12
CA HIS A 56 -1.04 -8.22 26.37
C HIS A 56 -0.91 -9.32 25.31
N HIS A 57 -0.88 -10.57 25.76
CA HIS A 57 -0.81 -11.71 24.86
C HIS A 57 -2.07 -11.76 23.99
N VAL A 58 -1.91 -11.42 22.71
CA VAL A 58 -2.97 -11.59 21.71
C VAL A 58 -2.74 -12.94 21.03
N LYS A 59 -3.75 -13.81 21.08
CA LYS A 59 -3.75 -15.08 20.35
C LYS A 59 -3.80 -14.77 18.85
N VAL A 60 -2.69 -14.95 18.15
CA VAL A 60 -2.65 -14.88 16.69
C VAL A 60 -3.30 -16.15 16.15
N GLU A 61 -4.53 -16.06 15.65
CA GLU A 61 -5.20 -17.17 14.96
C GLU A 61 -4.82 -17.14 13.47
N GLU A 62 -3.73 -17.82 13.10
CA GLU A 62 -3.50 -18.17 11.70
C GLU A 62 -4.53 -19.22 11.28
N LYS A 63 -5.65 -18.78 10.71
CA LYS A 63 -6.69 -19.66 10.16
C LYS A 63 -6.24 -20.23 8.81
N VAL A 64 -5.22 -21.08 8.79
CA VAL A 64 -5.06 -22.05 7.70
C VAL A 64 -5.86 -23.28 8.10
N GLN A 65 -7.19 -23.18 8.00
CA GLN A 65 -8.03 -24.37 8.11
C GLN A 65 -7.79 -25.18 6.85
N LEU A 66 -7.29 -26.41 7.01
CA LEU A 66 -7.28 -27.37 5.92
C LEU A 66 -8.72 -27.54 5.42
N PRO A 67 -8.94 -27.62 4.09
CA PRO A 67 -10.28 -27.86 3.56
C PRO A 67 -10.87 -29.12 4.20
N SER A 68 -12.16 -29.08 4.51
CA SER A 68 -12.91 -30.23 5.03
C SER A 68 -12.89 -31.36 4.00
N PRO A 69 -12.99 -32.64 4.41
CA PRO A 69 -13.28 -33.72 3.48
C PRO A 69 -14.53 -33.46 2.61
N ASP A 70 -15.51 -32.69 3.12
CA ASP A 70 -16.70 -32.29 2.37
C ASP A 70 -16.37 -31.30 1.24
N ASP A 71 -15.53 -30.29 1.52
CA ASP A 71 -15.06 -29.31 0.52
C ASP A 71 -14.33 -30.03 -0.64
N ILE A 72 -13.50 -31.01 -0.31
CA ILE A 72 -12.74 -31.80 -1.30
C ILE A 72 -13.69 -32.69 -2.12
N ALA A 73 -14.72 -33.27 -1.49
CA ALA A 73 -15.70 -34.11 -2.19
C ALA A 73 -16.54 -33.26 -3.16
N GLN A 74 -16.97 -32.08 -2.74
CA GLN A 74 -17.72 -31.14 -3.56
C GLN A 74 -16.89 -30.66 -4.76
N GLU A 75 -15.62 -30.28 -4.54
CA GLU A 75 -14.71 -29.86 -5.63
C GLU A 75 -14.50 -30.97 -6.65
N ARG A 76 -14.30 -32.22 -6.20
CA ARG A 76 -14.17 -33.38 -7.08
C ARG A 76 -15.42 -33.63 -7.91
N GLN A 77 -16.59 -33.53 -7.29
CA GLN A 77 -17.86 -33.68 -7.99
C GLN A 77 -18.03 -32.58 -9.05
N GLU A 78 -17.77 -31.32 -8.69
CA GLU A 78 -17.88 -30.20 -9.63
C GLU A 78 -16.92 -30.38 -10.83
N MET A 79 -15.67 -30.77 -10.57
CA MET A 79 -14.69 -31.05 -11.61
C MET A 79 -15.18 -32.15 -12.57
N GLN A 80 -15.78 -33.21 -12.04
CA GLN A 80 -16.32 -34.30 -12.84
C GLN A 80 -17.50 -33.86 -13.71
N LEU A 81 -18.44 -33.07 -13.16
CA LEU A 81 -19.56 -32.51 -13.94
C LEU A 81 -19.06 -31.57 -15.04
N ARG A 82 -18.11 -30.69 -14.72
CA ARG A 82 -17.51 -29.79 -15.72
C ARG A 82 -16.88 -30.57 -16.86
N ALA A 83 -16.07 -31.57 -16.55
CA ALA A 83 -15.44 -32.42 -17.56
C ALA A 83 -16.47 -33.18 -18.42
N GLU A 84 -17.58 -33.63 -17.84
CA GLU A 84 -18.66 -34.30 -18.57
C GLU A 84 -19.39 -33.34 -19.53
N ILE A 85 -19.64 -32.10 -19.10
CA ILE A 85 -20.31 -31.07 -19.90
C ILE A 85 -19.38 -30.54 -21.02
N GLU A 86 -18.10 -30.36 -20.72
CA GLU A 86 -17.07 -29.95 -21.69
C GLU A 86 -16.77 -31.04 -22.73
N GLY A 87 -17.16 -32.29 -22.45
CA GLY A 87 -17.17 -33.35 -23.43
C GLY A 87 -18.00 -32.95 -24.67
N GLN A 88 -17.47 -33.22 -25.87
CA GLN A 88 -18.11 -32.88 -27.13
C GLN A 88 -19.42 -33.69 -27.30
N HIS A 89 -20.53 -33.11 -26.84
CA HIS A 89 -21.87 -33.65 -27.03
C HIS A 89 -22.39 -33.20 -28.39
N SER A 90 -22.40 -34.14 -29.33
CA SER A 90 -22.97 -33.88 -30.66
C SER A 90 -24.49 -33.96 -30.58
N LEU A 91 -25.14 -32.82 -30.33
CA LEU A 91 -26.60 -32.72 -30.47
C LEU A 91 -26.95 -32.92 -31.94
N LYS A 92 -27.91 -33.80 -32.22
CA LYS A 92 -28.42 -34.00 -33.58
C LYS A 92 -29.11 -32.72 -34.05
N HIS A 93 -28.87 -32.34 -35.30
CA HIS A 93 -29.62 -31.24 -35.92
C HIS A 93 -31.12 -31.54 -35.84
N VAL A 94 -31.88 -30.58 -35.30
CA VAL A 94 -33.33 -30.58 -35.35
C VAL A 94 -33.75 -29.28 -36.01
N ASP A 95 -34.61 -29.37 -37.03
CA ASP A 95 -35.23 -28.20 -37.65
C ASP A 95 -36.45 -27.80 -36.81
N PRO A 96 -36.41 -26.69 -36.05
CA PRO A 96 -37.55 -26.26 -35.27
C PRO A 96 -38.66 -25.78 -36.21
N LEU A 97 -39.82 -26.41 -36.16
CA LEU A 97 -41.03 -25.90 -36.80
C LEU A 97 -41.57 -24.72 -35.98
N VAL A 98 -41.12 -23.50 -36.29
CA VAL A 98 -41.68 -22.28 -35.73
C VAL A 98 -43.03 -22.02 -36.40
N ARG A 99 -44.12 -22.44 -35.75
CA ARG A 99 -45.49 -22.07 -36.17
C ARG A 99 -45.78 -20.62 -35.77
N ASN A 100 -45.26 -19.68 -36.56
CA ASN A 100 -45.77 -18.31 -36.56
C ASN A 100 -47.00 -18.25 -37.46
N SER A 101 -48.09 -18.91 -37.07
CA SER A 101 -49.39 -18.60 -37.67
C SER A 101 -49.77 -17.21 -37.21
N LEU A 102 -49.85 -16.27 -38.16
CA LEU A 102 -50.46 -14.97 -37.89
C LEU A 102 -51.88 -15.24 -37.34
N PRO A 103 -52.34 -14.49 -36.32
CA PRO A 103 -53.70 -14.62 -35.84
C PRO A 103 -54.67 -14.44 -37.01
N ASP A 104 -55.65 -15.33 -37.15
CA ASP A 104 -56.69 -15.19 -38.16
C ASP A 104 -57.48 -13.90 -37.92
N ALA A 105 -58.02 -13.32 -38.99
CA ALA A 105 -58.76 -12.05 -38.92
C ALA A 105 -59.94 -12.11 -37.93
N GLU A 106 -60.51 -13.30 -37.71
CA GLU A 106 -61.55 -13.55 -36.72
C GLU A 106 -61.05 -13.39 -35.29
N ALA A 107 -59.87 -13.95 -34.96
CA ALA A 107 -59.23 -13.79 -33.65
C ALA A 107 -58.87 -12.33 -33.37
N ILE A 108 -58.40 -11.59 -34.39
CA ILE A 108 -58.08 -10.16 -34.28
C ILE A 108 -59.36 -9.34 -34.08
N ALA A 109 -60.47 -9.70 -34.75
CA ALA A 109 -61.74 -9.01 -34.61
C ALA A 109 -62.36 -9.25 -33.22
N GLU A 110 -62.28 -10.48 -32.72
CA GLU A 110 -62.74 -10.82 -31.36
C GLU A 110 -61.93 -10.06 -30.29
N GLU A 111 -60.60 -9.98 -30.44
CA GLU A 111 -59.75 -9.22 -29.53
C GLU A 111 -60.03 -7.70 -29.60
N LYS A 112 -60.21 -7.12 -30.80
CA LYS A 112 -60.58 -5.70 -30.96
C LYS A 112 -61.93 -5.38 -30.33
N LYS A 113 -62.91 -6.28 -30.45
CA LYS A 113 -64.23 -6.17 -29.84
C LYS A 113 -64.14 -6.28 -28.32
N ALA A 114 -63.32 -7.19 -27.80
CA ALA A 114 -63.06 -7.34 -26.37
C ALA A 114 -62.31 -6.13 -25.78
N LEU A 115 -61.46 -5.47 -26.57
CA LEU A 115 -60.69 -4.29 -26.15
C LEU A 115 -61.42 -2.96 -26.40
N GLY A 116 -62.66 -2.99 -26.91
CA GLY A 116 -63.50 -1.80 -27.11
C GLY A 116 -62.92 -0.77 -28.07
N LYS A 117 -62.06 -1.19 -29.02
CA LYS A 117 -61.53 -0.33 -30.09
C LYS A 117 -62.28 -0.65 -31.37
N GLU A 118 -63.45 -0.03 -31.51
CA GLU A 118 -64.19 0.04 -32.79
C GLU A 118 -63.56 1.12 -33.69
#